data_AF-A0A1I1Z5Q6-F1
#
_entry.id   AF-A0A1I1Z5Q6-F1
#
_cell.length_a   1.000
_cell.length_b   1.000
_cell.length_c   1.000
_cell.angle_alpha   90.00
_cell.angle_beta   90.00
_cell.angle_gamma   90.00
#
_symmetry.space_group_name_H-M   'P 1'
#
loop_
_entity.id
_entity.type
_entity.pdbx_description
1 polymer ?
#
loop_
_entity_poly.entity_id
_entity_poly.type
_entity_poly.pdbx_seq_one_letter_code
_entity_poly.pdbx_strand_id
1 'polypeptide(L)'
;MAVMIRWCTLLFVCSSVLTFSTHQAPTTNDGNPAEYELILQQEDKDGNIKTERKKITVWAVEDFWSEYRDWEIIDQNQSRIILRKSHKRS
;
A
#
# COMPACT_ATOMS: atom_id res chain seq x y z
N MET A 1 13.61 37.85 45.15
CA MET A 1 12.30 38.03 44.49
C MET A 1 12.52 37.91 43.00
N ALA A 2 11.73 37.28 42.14
CA ALA A 2 10.68 36.28 42.21
C ALA A 2 10.55 35.78 40.76
N VAL A 3 10.34 34.48 40.61
CA VAL A 3 10.12 33.79 39.33
C VAL A 3 8.88 34.35 38.63
N MET A 4 8.92 34.53 37.31
CA MET A 4 7.69 34.49 36.50
C MET A 4 7.95 33.92 35.10
N ILE A 5 8.18 32.61 35.12
CA ILE A 5 7.79 31.67 34.08
C ILE A 5 6.29 31.86 33.81
N ARG A 6 5.93 32.33 32.63
CA ARG A 6 4.54 32.36 32.16
C ARG A 6 4.21 31.04 31.47
N TRP A 7 3.62 30.14 32.24
CA TRP A 7 2.80 29.06 31.71
C TRP A 7 1.64 29.64 30.89
N CYS A 8 1.65 29.37 29.59
CA CYS A 8 0.43 29.27 28.81
C CYS A 8 0.50 27.97 28.02
N THR A 9 0.34 26.87 28.74
CA THR A 9 -0.02 25.57 28.20
C THR A 9 -1.45 25.65 27.68
N LEU A 10 -1.63 25.70 26.36
CA LEU A 10 -2.81 25.18 25.70
C LEU A 10 -2.36 24.46 24.42
N LEU A 11 -2.18 23.16 24.61
CA LEU A 11 -2.05 22.06 23.66
C LEU A 11 -2.76 22.32 22.32
N PHE A 12 -2.00 22.55 21.25
CA PHE A 12 -2.36 22.04 19.92
C PHE A 12 -1.05 21.78 19.17
N VAL A 13 -0.46 20.62 19.46
CA VAL A 13 0.53 20.01 18.57
C VAL A 13 -0.25 19.61 17.32
N CYS A 14 -0.53 20.57 16.44
CA CYS A 14 -1.23 20.30 15.21
C CYS A 14 -0.23 19.85 14.16
N SER A 15 -0.24 18.53 13.96
CA SER A 15 -0.07 17.90 12.68
C SER A 15 1.27 18.19 12.01
N SER A 16 2.27 17.42 12.41
CA SER A 16 3.00 16.62 11.43
C SER A 16 2.05 16.26 10.28
N VAL A 17 2.16 16.96 9.16
CA VAL A 17 1.57 16.52 7.90
C VAL A 17 2.35 15.28 7.53
N LEU A 18 1.91 14.15 8.10
CA LEU A 18 2.19 12.85 7.54
C LEU A 18 1.57 12.93 6.16
N THR A 19 2.43 13.07 5.15
CA THR A 19 2.09 12.72 3.78
C THR A 19 1.67 11.26 3.81
N PHE A 20 0.40 11.01 4.11
CA PHE A 20 -0.23 9.73 3.87
C PHE A 20 -0.11 9.53 2.36
N SER A 21 0.80 8.65 1.96
CA SER A 21 0.85 8.16 0.59
C SER A 21 -0.52 7.53 0.36
N THR A 22 -1.40 8.22 -0.38
CA THR A 22 -2.69 7.67 -0.77
C THR A 22 -2.42 6.55 -1.77
N HIS A 23 -2.17 5.34 -1.28
CA HIS A 23 -2.32 4.12 -2.07
C HIS A 23 -3.80 4.01 -2.41
N GLN A 24 -4.15 4.37 -3.65
CA GLN A 24 -5.51 4.22 -4.15
C GLN A 24 -5.81 2.73 -4.27
N ALA A 25 -6.86 2.25 -3.60
CA ALA A 25 -7.31 0.87 -3.71
C ALA A 25 -7.88 0.58 -5.11
N PRO A 26 -7.93 -0.69 -5.56
CA PRO A 26 -8.45 -1.05 -6.86
C PRO A 26 -9.96 -0.87 -6.78
N THR A 27 -10.55 -0.30 -7.81
CA THR A 27 -11.99 -0.03 -7.84
C THR A 27 -12.54 -0.53 -9.15
N THR A 28 -13.48 -1.47 -9.09
CA THR A 28 -14.33 -1.85 -10.22
C THR A 28 -15.45 -0.82 -10.33
N ASN A 29 -15.45 0.00 -11.38
CA ASN A 29 -16.53 0.97 -11.60
C ASN A 29 -17.77 0.23 -12.11
N ASP A 30 -18.88 0.32 -11.37
CA ASP A 30 -20.23 0.07 -11.87
C ASP A 30 -20.49 -1.33 -12.45
N GLY A 31 -19.99 -2.38 -11.79
CA GLY A 31 -20.24 -3.77 -12.18
C GLY A 31 -19.49 -4.23 -13.44
N ASN A 32 -18.63 -3.38 -14.01
CA ASN A 32 -17.75 -3.76 -15.11
C ASN A 32 -16.42 -4.29 -14.56
N PRO A 33 -15.84 -5.31 -15.21
CA PRO A 33 -14.52 -5.79 -14.83
C PRO A 33 -13.46 -4.72 -15.12
N ALA A 34 -12.49 -4.60 -14.23
CA ALA A 34 -11.36 -3.68 -14.37
C ALA A 34 -10.11 -4.42 -14.84
N GLU A 35 -9.39 -3.86 -15.81
CA GLU A 35 -8.13 -4.44 -16.28
C GLU A 35 -6.92 -3.76 -15.63
N TYR A 36 -5.98 -4.58 -15.15
CA TYR A 36 -4.75 -4.09 -14.52
C TYR A 36 -3.51 -4.82 -15.05
N GLU A 37 -2.39 -4.12 -15.10
CA GLU A 37 -1.07 -4.73 -15.17
C GLU A 37 -0.64 -5.13 -13.75
N LEU A 38 -0.60 -6.43 -13.47
CA LEU A 38 -0.13 -6.97 -12.21
C LEU A 38 1.37 -7.28 -12.31
N ILE A 39 2.15 -6.65 -11.44
CA ILE A 39 3.59 -6.87 -11.28
C ILE A 39 3.84 -7.61 -9.96
N LEU A 40 4.30 -8.86 -10.04
CA LEU A 40 4.65 -9.67 -8.89
C LEU A 40 6.16 -9.68 -8.69
N GLN A 41 6.61 -9.29 -7.51
CA GLN A 41 8.01 -9.30 -7.10
C GLN A 41 8.20 -10.37 -6.02
N GLN A 42 9.06 -11.35 -6.27
CA GLN A 42 9.40 -12.38 -5.28
C GLN A 42 10.87 -12.28 -4.92
N GLU A 43 11.15 -12.14 -3.63
CA GLU A 43 12.51 -12.17 -3.10
C GLU A 43 12.92 -13.63 -2.85
N ASP A 44 14.09 -14.02 -3.35
CA ASP A 44 14.68 -15.33 -3.06
C ASP A 44 15.51 -15.32 -1.75
N LYS A 45 16.14 -16.45 -1.42
CA LYS A 45 16.96 -16.59 -0.20
C LYS A 45 18.24 -15.77 -0.24
N ASP A 46 18.69 -15.41 -1.43
CA ASP A 46 19.92 -14.68 -1.70
C ASP A 46 19.67 -13.17 -1.85
N GLY A 47 18.40 -12.74 -1.76
CA GLY A 47 17.96 -11.34 -1.88
C GLY A 47 17.71 -10.88 -3.32
N ASN A 48 17.73 -11.77 -4.32
CA ASN A 48 17.39 -11.40 -5.69
C ASN A 48 15.88 -11.31 -5.87
N ILE A 49 15.45 -10.30 -6.61
CA ILE A 49 14.04 -10.07 -6.92
C ILE A 49 13.69 -10.66 -8.29
N LYS A 50 12.85 -11.69 -8.30
CA LYS A 50 12.20 -12.19 -9.51
C LYS A 50 10.95 -11.37 -9.79
N THR A 51 10.85 -10.78 -10.98
CA THR A 51 9.71 -9.95 -11.38
C THR A 51 8.91 -10.65 -12.47
N GLU A 52 7.60 -10.77 -12.27
CA GLU A 52 6.63 -11.28 -13.24
C GLU A 52 5.62 -10.18 -13.56
N ARG A 53 5.27 -10.00 -14.84
CA ARG A 53 4.27 -9.04 -15.31
C ARG A 53 3.18 -9.77 -16.06
N LYS A 54 1.93 -9.58 -15.67
CA LYS A 54 0.76 -10.16 -16.35
C LYS A 54 -0.40 -9.17 -16.40
N LYS A 55 -1.20 -9.25 -17.46
CA LYS A 55 -2.47 -8.53 -17.55
C LYS A 55 -3.55 -9.38 -16.88
N ILE A 56 -4.33 -8.77 -16.01
CA ILE A 56 -5.44 -9.42 -15.32
C ILE A 56 -6.72 -8.63 -15.50
N THR A 57 -7.84 -9.34 -15.40
CA THR A 57 -9.18 -8.77 -15.38
C THR A 57 -9.79 -9.06 -14.01
N VAL A 58 -10.07 -8.01 -13.25
CA VAL A 58 -10.62 -8.08 -11.89
C VAL A 58 -12.13 -7.85 -11.95
N TRP A 59 -12.89 -8.89 -11.61
CA TRP A 59 -14.35 -8.84 -11.54
C TRP A 59 -14.84 -8.36 -10.18
N ALA A 60 -14.19 -8.85 -9.12
CA ALA A 60 -14.45 -8.47 -7.74
C ALA A 60 -13.12 -8.18 -7.05
N VAL A 61 -13.01 -6.99 -6.48
CA VAL A 61 -11.79 -6.54 -5.79
C VAL A 61 -11.51 -7.41 -4.56
N GLU A 62 -12.55 -7.90 -3.88
CA GLU A 62 -12.42 -8.80 -2.73
C GLU A 62 -11.80 -10.15 -3.09
N ASP A 63 -12.27 -10.79 -4.18
CA ASP A 63 -11.71 -12.04 -4.67
C ASP A 63 -10.25 -11.87 -5.11
N PHE A 64 -9.95 -10.75 -5.77
CA PHE A 64 -8.58 -10.40 -6.12
C PHE A 64 -7.68 -10.30 -4.88
N TRP A 65 -8.10 -9.57 -3.85
CA TRP A 65 -7.30 -9.45 -2.63
C TRP A 65 -7.21 -10.75 -1.84
N SER A 66 -8.21 -11.62 -1.94
CA SER A 66 -8.21 -12.94 -1.33
C SER A 66 -7.04 -13.80 -1.82
N GLU A 67 -6.75 -13.76 -3.13
CA GLU A 67 -5.66 -14.51 -3.75
C GLU A 67 -4.27 -14.00 -3.31
N TYR A 68 -4.15 -12.70 -3.08
CA TYR A 68 -2.87 -12.05 -2.76
C TYR A 68 -2.76 -11.57 -1.30
N ARG A 69 -3.54 -12.13 -0.37
CA ARG A 69 -3.54 -11.73 1.06
C ARG A 69 -2.16 -11.73 1.73
N ASP A 70 -1.31 -12.66 1.35
CA ASP A 70 0.04 -12.81 1.93
C ASP A 70 1.10 -11.96 1.21
N TRP A 71 0.70 -11.15 0.24
CA TRP A 71 1.59 -10.27 -0.52
C TRP A 71 1.52 -8.84 0.01
N GLU A 72 2.66 -8.17 0.03
CA GLU A 72 2.78 -6.76 0.37
C GLU A 72 2.46 -5.89 -0.84
N ILE A 73 1.63 -4.86 -0.65
CA ILE A 73 1.32 -3.88 -1.69
C ILE A 73 2.44 -2.85 -1.70
N ILE A 74 3.24 -2.83 -2.78
CA ILE A 74 4.34 -1.87 -2.95
C ILE A 74 3.82 -0.57 -3.56
N ASP A 75 3.06 -0.69 -4.65
CA ASP A 75 2.48 0.45 -5.35
C ASP A 75 1.18 0.03 -6.00
N GLN A 76 0.27 0.99 -6.12
CA GLN A 76 -1.00 0.76 -6.77
C GLN A 76 -1.58 2.04 -7.36
N ASN A 77 -2.07 1.94 -8.59
CA ASN A 77 -2.76 3.00 -9.29
C ASN A 77 -3.87 2.43 -10.19
N GLN A 78 -4.48 3.30 -11.01
CA GLN A 78 -5.62 2.96 -11.86
C GLN A 78 -5.30 1.94 -12.97
N SER A 79 -4.04 1.75 -13.36
CA SER A 79 -3.64 0.85 -14.45
C SER A 79 -2.74 -0.30 -14.01
N ARG A 80 -2.11 -0.20 -12.83
CA ARG A 80 -1.09 -1.15 -12.38
C ARG A 80 -1.18 -1.42 -10.88
N ILE A 81 -0.88 -2.67 -10.52
CA ILE A 81 -0.74 -3.16 -9.16
C ILE A 81 0.64 -3.79 -9.02
N ILE A 82 1.45 -3.35 -8.05
CA ILE A 82 2.76 -3.92 -7.75
C ILE A 82 2.71 -4.59 -6.39
N LEU A 83 2.89 -5.90 -6.38
CA LEU A 83 2.90 -6.72 -5.17
C LEU A 83 4.27 -7.34 -4.95
N ARG A 84 4.67 -7.47 -3.68
CA ARG A 84 5.90 -8.13 -3.28
C ARG A 84 5.64 -9.24 -2.28
N LYS A 85 6.24 -10.41 -2.52
CA LYS A 85 6.32 -11.50 -1.56
C LYS A 85 7.72 -11.54 -0.97
N SER A 86 7.85 -11.17 0.30
CA SER A 86 9.09 -11.37 1.04
C SER A 86 9.29 -12.86 1.30
N HIS A 87 10.54 -13.33 1.23
CA HIS A 87 10.92 -14.63 1.77
C HIS A 87 10.85 -14.57 3.31
N LYS A 88 9.64 -14.56 3.88
CA LYS A 88 9.45 -14.74 5.32
C LYS A 88 10.00 -16.12 5.69
N ARG A 89 11.15 -16.16 6.38
CA ARG A 89 11.58 -17.33 7.16
C ARG A 89 10.49 -17.57 8.20
N SER A 90 9.69 -18.61 8.00
CA SER A 90 8.82 -19.16 9.04
C SER A 90 9.65 -19.83 10.13
#